data_AF-A0A9Q0T5D8-F1
#
_entry.id   AF-A0A9Q0T5D8-F1
#
_cell.length_a   1.000
_cell.length_b   1.000
_cell.length_c   1.000
_cell.angle_alpha   90.00
_cell.angle_beta   90.00
_cell.angle_gamma   90.00
#
_symmetry.space_group_name_H-M   'P 1'
#
loop_
_entity.id
_entity.type
_entity.pdbx_description
1 polymer ?
#
loop_
_entity_poly.entity_id
_entity_poly.type
_entity_poly.pdbx_seq_one_letter_code
_entity_poly.pdbx_strand_id
1 'polypeptide(L)' 'MITPNGRFMTQKKICLSMSDFHPESWNPMWSVSSILTGLLSFMTDNSPTTGSVNTTVAEKRRLAKDSLAFNCK' A
#
# COMPACT_ATOMS: atom_id res chain seq x y z
N MET A 1 -5.06 -2.85 1.31
CA MET A 1 -4.12 -3.74 2.06
C MET A 1 -4.90 -4.53 3.09
N ILE A 2 -4.53 -5.79 3.32
CA ILE A 2 -5.20 -6.66 4.31
C ILE A 2 -4.38 -6.72 5.60
N THR A 3 -3.11 -7.14 5.51
CA THR A 3 -2.18 -7.19 6.64
C THR A 3 -1.87 -5.79 7.17
N PRO A 4 -1.97 -5.55 8.49
CA PRO A 4 -1.50 -4.31 9.11
C PRO A 4 0.00 -4.08 8.83
N ASN A 5 0.34 -2.91 8.29
CA ASN A 5 1.69 -2.64 7.75
C ASN A 5 2.25 -1.26 8.12
N GLY A 6 1.44 -0.36 8.71
CA GLY A 6 1.89 0.97 9.14
C GLY A 6 2.14 1.98 8.01
N ARG A 7 1.86 1.63 6.75
CA ARG A 7 1.92 2.55 5.59
C ARG A 7 0.54 2.86 5.02
N PHE A 8 -0.30 1.85 4.86
CA PHE A 8 -1.67 1.97 4.35
C PHE A 8 -2.67 1.40 5.36
N MET A 9 -3.80 2.11 5.54
CA MET A 9 -4.97 1.64 6.27
C MET A 9 -5.47 0.33 5.65
N THR A 10 -5.79 -0.63 6.52
CA THR A 10 -6.38 -1.90 6.11
C THR A 10 -7.80 -1.69 5.60
N GLN A 11 -8.22 -2.46 4.60
CA GLN A 11 -9.60 -2.42 4.06
C GLN A 11 -10.07 -1.04 3.58
N LYS A 12 -9.14 -0.17 3.16
CA LYS A 12 -9.45 1.13 2.56
C LYS A 12 -8.89 1.21 1.14
N LYS A 13 -9.60 1.96 0.29
CA LYS A 13 -9.10 2.34 -1.03
C LYS A 13 -7.81 3.16 -0.88
N ILE A 14 -6.88 2.98 -1.82
CA ILE A 14 -5.60 3.69 -1.88
C ILE A 14 -5.59 4.46 -3.19
N CYS A 15 -5.25 5.75 -3.10
CA CYS A 15 -5.06 6.57 -4.29
C CYS A 15 -3.62 6.46 -4.77
N LEU A 16 -3.44 5.99 -6.00
CA LEU A 16 -2.16 5.89 -6.71
C LEU A 16 -2.36 6.42 -8.14
N SER A 17 -1.29 6.80 -8.82
CA SER A 17 -1.35 7.18 -10.26
C SER A 17 -1.92 6.07 -11.17
N MET A 18 -2.11 4.87 -10.63
CA MET A 18 -2.69 3.73 -11.31
C MET A 18 -4.07 3.29 -10.86
N SER A 19 -4.72 4.08 -10.01
CA SER A 19 -6.03 3.77 -9.45
C SER A 19 -7.15 4.55 -10.15
N ASP A 20 -8.39 4.17 -9.85
CA ASP A 20 -9.62 4.84 -10.32
C ASP A 20 -9.74 6.31 -9.86
N PHE A 21 -8.92 6.73 -8.90
CA PHE A 21 -8.78 8.13 -8.49
C PHE A 21 -8.16 9.02 -9.57
N HIS A 22 -7.44 8.44 -10.54
CA HIS A 22 -6.69 9.15 -11.58
C HIS A 22 -7.02 8.60 -12.99
N PRO A 23 -8.27 8.78 -13.49
CA PRO A 23 -8.68 8.26 -14.81
C PRO A 23 -7.84 8.82 -15.96
N GLU A 24 -7.23 9.99 -15.80
CA GLU A 24 -6.36 10.65 -16.77
C GLU A 24 -5.02 9.94 -16.99
N SER A 25 -4.53 9.22 -15.97
CA SER A 25 -3.23 8.52 -16.03
C SER A 25 -3.36 7.00 -15.99
N TRP A 26 -4.57 6.48 -15.80
CA TRP A 26 -4.87 5.06 -15.88
C TRP A 26 -4.69 4.53 -17.31
N ASN A 27 -3.97 3.41 -17.44
CA ASN A 27 -3.70 2.77 -18.73
C ASN A 27 -4.16 1.30 -18.72
N PRO A 28 -5.08 0.87 -19.61
CA PRO A 28 -5.56 -0.51 -19.68
C PRO A 28 -4.46 -1.52 -20.05
N MET A 29 -3.35 -1.06 -20.63
CA MET A 29 -2.21 -1.91 -20.99
C MET A 29 -1.33 -2.28 -19.78
N TRP A 30 -1.55 -1.68 -18.61
CA TRP A 30 -0.78 -2.05 -17.43
C TRP A 30 -1.12 -3.46 -16.99
N SER A 31 -0.08 -4.31 -17.05
CA SER A 31 -0.15 -5.64 -16.49
C SER A 31 -0.34 -5.59 -14.97
N VAL A 32 -0.92 -6.65 -14.41
CA VAL A 32 -0.99 -6.83 -12.95
C VAL A 32 0.40 -6.76 -12.30
N SER A 33 1.44 -7.27 -12.97
CA SER A 33 2.83 -7.21 -12.49
C SER A 33 3.35 -5.77 -12.37
N SER A 34 3.07 -4.94 -13.39
CA SER A 34 3.42 -3.51 -13.38
C SER A 34 2.68 -2.76 -12.26
N ILE A 35 1.41 -3.10 -12.05
CA ILE A 35 0.58 -2.53 -10.97
C ILE A 35 1.17 -2.87 -9.59
N LEU A 36 1.50 -4.14 -9.35
CA LEU A 36 2.10 -4.57 -8.08
C LEU A 36 3.47 -3.94 -7.83
N THR A 37 4.27 -3.75 -8.89
CA THR A 37 5.57 -3.06 -8.80
C THR A 37 5.38 -1.59 -8.41
N GLY A 38 4.42 -0.89 -9.01
CA GLY A 38 4.10 0.49 -8.63
C GLY A 38 3.58 0.58 -7.19
N LEU A 39 2.70 -0.32 -6.77
CA LEU A 39 2.25 -0.39 -5.38
C LEU A 39 3.42 -0.55 -4.39
N LEU A 40 4.39 -1.41 -4.70
CA LEU A 40 5.60 -1.57 -3.88
C LEU A 40 6.40 -0.27 -3.80
N SER A 41 6.59 0.42 -4.93
CA SER A 41 7.27 1.73 -4.96
C SER A 41 6.60 2.74 -4.02
N PHE A 42 5.27 2.85 -4.06
CA PHE A 42 4.50 3.71 -3.16
C PHE A 42 4.49 3.25 -1.70
N MET A 43 4.66 1.94 -1.47
CA MET A 43 4.77 1.37 -0.13
C MET A 43 6.08 1.77 0.55
N THR A 44 7.17 1.91 -0.23
CA THR A 44 8.48 2.35 0.28
C THR A 44 8.63 3.87 0.37
N ASP A 45 7.73 4.63 -0.26
CA ASP A 45 7.67 6.09 -0.15
C ASP A 45 6.91 6.54 1.13
N ASN A 46 7.13 7.79 1.54
CA ASN A 46 6.46 8.45 2.65
C ASN A 46 5.47 9.54 2.20
N SER A 47 5.31 9.78 0.90
CA SER A 47 4.35 10.74 0.37
C SER A 47 2.92 10.45 0.89
N PRO A 48 2.21 11.46 1.44
CA PRO A 48 0.82 11.31 1.83
C PRO A 48 -0.07 10.97 0.64
N THR A 49 -0.99 10.03 0.82
CA THR A 49 -2.04 9.72 -0.16
C THR A 49 -3.31 9.23 0.55
N THR A 50 -4.45 9.22 -0.14
CA THR A 50 -5.69 8.61 0.37
C THR A 50 -5.42 7.17 0.79
N GLY A 51 -5.85 6.81 2.00
CA GLY A 51 -5.61 5.49 2.55
C GLY A 51 -4.25 5.31 3.21
N SER A 52 -3.34 6.28 3.15
CA SER A 52 -2.08 6.22 3.90
C SER A 52 -2.26 6.51 5.39
N VAL A 53 -1.32 6.05 6.20
CA VAL A 53 -1.19 6.39 7.62
C VAL A 53 0.22 6.88 7.92
N ASN A 54 0.34 7.74 8.94
CA ASN A 54 1.61 8.15 9.49
C ASN A 54 1.87 7.36 10.78
N THR A 55 2.92 6.54 10.75
CA THR A 55 3.37 5.74 11.90
C THR A 55 4.88 5.87 12.07
N THR A 56 5.38 5.55 13.26
CA THR A 56 6.82 5.56 13.54
C THR A 56 7.52 4.37 12.89
N VAL A 57 8.84 4.48 12.67
CA VAL A 57 9.66 3.35 12.22
C VAL A 57 9.58 2.18 13.20
N ALA A 58 9.51 2.46 14.50
CA ALA A 58 9.34 1.44 15.53
C ALA A 58 8.03 0.66 15.35
N GLU A 59 6.93 1.36 15.06
CA GLU A 59 5.63 0.73 14.83
C GLU A 59 5.62 -0.12 13.56
N LYS A 60 6.19 0.38 12.44
CA LYS A 60 6.36 -0.40 11.21
C LYS A 60 7.14 -1.69 11.46
N ARG A 61 8.23 -1.63 12.25
CA ARG A 61 9.03 -2.81 12.63
C ARG A 61 8.26 -3.79 13.50
N ARG A 62 7.43 -3.30 14.42
CA ARG A 62 6.55 -4.15 15.26
C ARG A 62 5.54 -4.89 14.37
N LEU A 63 4.82 -4.16 13.51
CA LEU A 63 3.84 -4.75 12.59
C LEU A 63 4.47 -5.76 11.61
N ALA A 64 5.70 -5.52 11.16
CA ALA A 64 6.42 -6.47 10.32
C ALA A 64 6.67 -7.81 11.05
N LYS A 65 7.04 -7.79 12.33
CA LYS A 65 7.21 -9.01 13.15
C LYS A 65 5.89 -9.75 13.36
N ASP A 66 4.81 -9.02 13.60
CA ASP A 66 3.49 -9.58 13.87
C ASP A 66 2.80 -10.12 12.58
N SER A 67 3.26 -9.69 11.40
CA SER A 67 2.62 -9.97 10.11
C SER A 67 2.52 -11.45 9.76
N LEU A 68 3.55 -12.26 10.09
CA LEU A 68 3.54 -13.70 9.80
C LEU A 68 2.44 -14.41 10.60
N ALA A 69 2.35 -14.13 11.91
CA ALA A 69 1.33 -14.69 12.77
C ALA A 69 -0.08 -14.22 12.38
N PHE A 70 -0.22 -13.02 11.78
CA PHE A 70 -1.49 -12.57 11.22
C PHE A 70 -1.87 -13.33 9.94
N ASN A 71 -0.92 -13.53 9.03
CA ASN A 71 -1.17 -14.13 7.71
C ASN A 71 -1.31 -15.67 7.74
N CYS A 72 -0.78 -16.34 8.76
CA CYS A 72 -0.84 -17.80 8.91
C CYS A 72 -2.03 -18.29 9.75
N LYS A 73 -2.98 -17.41 10.06
CA LYS A 73 -4.29 -17.77 10.64
C LYS A 73 -5.27 -18.11 9.52
#